data_AF-A0A519X8D2-F1
#
_entry.id   AF-A0A519X8D2-F1
#
_cell.length_a   1.000
_cell.length_b   1.000
_cell.length_c   1.000
_cell.angle_alpha   90.00
_cell.angle_beta   90.00
_cell.angle_gamma   90.00
#
_symmetry.space_group_name_H-M   'P 1'
#
loop_
_entity.id
_entity.type
_entity.pdbx_description
1 polymer ?
#
loop_
_entity_poly.entity_id
_entity_poly.type
_entity_poly.pdbx_seq_one_letter_code
_entity_poly.pdbx_strand_id
1 'polypeptide(L)'
;MVPQRTLTFLWGDEIVSTQRYIKEDPERAKGILWGMSLDMVGEDTDKTGGSFLIEKMPDPSAIWTRGTDKHSEWGAGDTKEKDLFPHYYNDFIMRICKDQGKHAKWTVNYNPFEGGSDHTPFLQNNIPGLLMWHFTDMFYHTDNDRLDKVSATTMQNVGISALTAAYTLVNADDNTSIYIVNEVKDAALVRLKTEYDLSKVALASGKAKNEEKHIIEVWGKYYVDALSTIQGLSINAQANNVSAAIKSAADTIDAQTKKYLEDLK
;
A
#
# COMPACT_ATOMS: atom_id res chain seq x y z
N MET A 1 -0.15 16.53 -21.91
CA MET A 1 -1.35 16.03 -21.21
C MET A 1 -1.68 17.01 -20.11
N VAL A 2 -2.95 17.39 -19.93
CA VAL A 2 -3.40 18.28 -18.84
C VAL A 2 -4.07 17.41 -17.76
N PRO A 3 -3.64 17.47 -16.49
CA PRO A 3 -4.26 16.69 -15.41
C PRO A 3 -5.77 16.93 -15.32
N GLN A 4 -6.55 15.85 -15.18
CA GLN A 4 -8.01 15.92 -15.06
C GLN A 4 -8.47 16.07 -13.60
N ARG A 5 -7.63 15.67 -12.64
CA ARG A 5 -7.77 15.98 -11.22
C ARG A 5 -6.61 16.85 -10.75
N THR A 6 -6.80 17.52 -9.62
CA THR A 6 -5.74 18.35 -9.01
C THR A 6 -4.69 17.47 -8.34
N LEU A 7 -3.42 17.76 -8.62
CA LEU A 7 -2.28 17.25 -7.85
C LEU A 7 -1.81 18.36 -6.91
N THR A 8 -1.85 18.10 -5.60
CA THR A 8 -1.38 19.06 -4.59
C THR A 8 -0.09 18.55 -3.95
N PHE A 9 0.86 19.44 -3.76
CA PHE A 9 2.05 19.19 -2.97
C PHE A 9 1.95 19.93 -1.64
N LEU A 10 2.31 19.25 -0.56
CA LEU A 10 2.24 19.75 0.80
C LEU A 10 3.63 19.63 1.43
N TRP A 11 4.06 20.70 2.10
CA TRP A 11 5.28 20.73 2.92
C TRP A 11 4.96 21.42 4.24
N GLY A 12 5.57 20.95 5.31
CA GLY A 12 5.49 21.58 6.62
C GLY A 12 5.91 20.61 7.71
N ASP A 13 5.59 20.96 8.96
CA ASP A 13 5.88 20.14 10.13
C ASP A 13 5.16 18.79 10.05
N GLU A 14 5.94 17.71 10.22
CA GLU A 14 5.51 16.30 10.19
C GLU A 14 4.23 16.10 11.02
N ILE A 15 3.26 15.40 10.43
CA ILE A 15 1.92 15.07 10.98
C ILE A 15 1.02 16.30 11.18
N VAL A 16 1.54 17.36 11.79
CA VAL A 16 0.79 18.57 12.16
C VAL A 16 0.26 19.28 10.93
N SER A 17 1.12 19.49 9.93
CA SER A 17 0.75 20.21 8.71
C SER A 17 -0.29 19.43 7.91
N THR A 18 -0.11 18.12 7.75
CA THR A 18 -1.08 17.26 7.07
C THR A 18 -2.41 17.21 7.82
N GLN A 19 -2.38 17.06 9.15
CA GLN A 19 -3.59 17.08 9.97
C GLN A 19 -4.35 18.41 9.83
N ARG A 20 -3.65 19.55 9.86
CA ARG A 20 -4.27 20.87 9.69
C ARG A 20 -4.81 21.05 8.27
N TYR A 21 -4.06 20.62 7.27
CA TYR A 21 -4.48 20.67 5.87
C TYR A 21 -5.80 19.92 5.64
N ILE A 22 -6.03 18.81 6.34
CA ILE A 22 -7.30 18.07 6.26
C ILE A 22 -8.40 18.74 7.13
N LYS A 23 -8.09 19.10 8.38
CA LYS A 23 -9.13 19.50 9.36
C LYS A 23 -9.59 20.96 9.27
N GLU A 24 -8.74 21.88 8.83
CA GLU A 24 -9.05 23.32 8.85
C GLU A 24 -9.98 23.77 7.71
N ASP A 25 -10.13 22.95 6.67
CA ASP A 25 -10.97 23.24 5.51
C ASP A 25 -11.79 21.99 5.13
N PRO A 26 -13.01 21.86 5.68
CA PRO A 26 -13.87 20.72 5.40
C PRO A 26 -14.31 20.59 3.93
N GLU A 27 -14.37 21.70 3.18
CA GLU A 27 -14.72 21.64 1.75
C GLU A 27 -13.56 21.08 0.93
N ARG A 28 -12.32 21.50 1.23
CA ARG A 28 -11.12 20.89 0.64
C ARG A 28 -11.00 19.42 1.00
N ALA A 29 -11.26 19.06 2.27
CA ALA A 29 -11.14 17.68 2.75
C ALA A 29 -11.98 16.69 1.93
N LYS A 30 -13.20 17.07 1.53
CA LYS A 30 -14.09 16.24 0.68
C LYS A 30 -13.47 15.89 -0.68
N GLY A 31 -12.54 16.71 -1.18
CA GLY A 31 -11.88 16.52 -2.47
C GLY A 31 -10.57 15.72 -2.40
N ILE A 32 -10.08 15.38 -1.21
CA ILE A 32 -8.85 14.60 -1.05
C ILE A 32 -9.18 13.13 -1.27
N LEU A 33 -8.60 12.55 -2.33
CA LEU A 33 -8.85 11.16 -2.70
C LEU A 33 -7.75 10.21 -2.22
N TRP A 34 -6.49 10.67 -2.18
CA TRP A 34 -5.32 9.89 -1.76
C TRP A 34 -4.28 10.79 -1.09
N GLY A 35 -3.51 10.22 -0.18
CA GLY A 35 -2.28 10.81 0.38
C GLY A 35 -1.07 9.94 0.06
N MET A 36 0.04 10.54 -0.38
CA MET A 36 1.33 9.86 -0.52
C MET A 36 2.34 10.63 0.31
N SER A 37 2.79 10.03 1.41
CA SER A 37 3.90 10.59 2.17
C SER A 37 5.22 10.19 1.51
N LEU A 38 6.07 11.18 1.26
CA LEU A 38 7.44 10.99 0.81
C LEU A 38 8.34 11.55 1.91
N ASP A 39 8.84 10.67 2.76
CA ASP A 39 9.68 11.00 3.90
C ASP A 39 10.90 10.11 3.86
N MET A 40 12.10 10.66 4.08
CA MET A 40 13.37 9.95 3.89
C MET A 40 13.40 9.17 2.56
N VAL A 41 13.37 9.89 1.42
CA VAL A 41 13.29 9.28 0.07
C VAL A 41 14.56 9.47 -0.76
N GLY A 42 15.65 9.92 -0.16
CA GLY A 42 16.87 10.34 -0.85
C GLY A 42 18.13 9.55 -0.49
N GLU A 43 18.03 8.56 0.38
CA GLU A 43 19.14 7.94 1.08
C GLU A 43 20.01 7.09 0.12
N ASP A 44 21.32 7.20 0.30
CA ASP A 44 22.31 6.34 -0.32
C ASP A 44 22.49 5.10 0.55
N THR A 45 21.74 4.03 0.26
CA THR A 45 21.70 2.81 1.09
C THR A 45 23.05 2.12 1.26
N ASP A 46 24.03 2.38 0.37
CA ASP A 46 25.40 1.87 0.53
C ASP A 46 26.16 2.60 1.66
N LYS A 47 25.73 3.81 2.00
CA LYS A 47 26.31 4.63 3.08
C LYS A 47 25.49 4.59 4.35
N THR A 48 24.17 4.65 4.22
CA THR A 48 23.22 4.79 5.34
C THR A 48 22.75 3.45 5.89
N GLY A 49 22.89 2.39 5.10
CA GLY A 49 22.23 1.11 5.37
C GLY A 49 20.74 1.16 5.00
N GLY A 50 19.95 0.31 5.65
CA GLY A 50 18.51 0.21 5.40
C GLY A 50 18.16 -0.21 3.97
N SER A 51 16.92 0.07 3.58
CA SER A 51 16.43 -0.13 2.21
C SER A 51 15.25 0.78 1.92
N PHE A 52 14.94 1.00 0.64
CA PHE A 52 13.68 1.63 0.27
C PHE A 52 12.50 0.72 0.63
N LEU A 53 11.53 1.30 1.33
CA LEU A 53 10.34 0.67 1.84
C LEU A 53 9.11 1.44 1.38
N ILE A 54 8.02 0.69 1.19
CA ILE A 54 6.68 1.25 1.20
C ILE A 54 5.99 0.69 2.45
N GLU A 55 5.69 1.58 3.38
CA GLU A 55 4.83 1.23 4.50
C GLU A 55 3.38 1.26 4.01
N LYS A 56 2.75 0.09 4.05
CA LYS A 56 1.39 -0.09 3.59
C LYS A 56 0.38 0.57 4.52
N MET A 57 -0.79 0.92 3.98
CA MET A 57 -1.98 1.11 4.80
C MET A 57 -2.30 -0.15 5.60
N PRO A 58 -3.05 -0.06 6.72
CA PRO A 58 -3.43 -1.22 7.54
C PRO A 58 -4.06 -2.35 6.71
N ASP A 59 -3.29 -3.39 6.45
CA ASP A 59 -3.74 -4.64 5.84
C ASP A 59 -3.54 -5.79 6.86
N PRO A 60 -4.03 -7.01 6.58
CA PRO A 60 -3.93 -8.09 7.54
C PRO A 60 -2.49 -8.50 7.90
N SER A 61 -1.45 -8.08 7.16
CA SER A 61 -0.05 -8.36 7.54
C SER A 61 0.41 -7.56 8.75
N ALA A 62 -0.28 -6.47 9.10
CA ALA A 62 -0.02 -5.70 10.32
C ALA A 62 -0.58 -6.40 11.58
N ILE A 63 -1.47 -7.37 11.40
CA ILE A 63 -2.04 -8.21 12.47
C ILE A 63 -1.29 -9.55 12.53
N TRP A 64 -1.12 -10.17 11.36
CA TRP A 64 -0.43 -11.44 11.18
C TRP A 64 0.81 -11.25 10.31
N THR A 65 1.88 -10.74 10.92
CA THR A 65 3.17 -10.60 10.25
C THR A 65 3.84 -11.97 10.13
N ARG A 66 3.88 -12.51 8.91
CA ARG A 66 4.41 -13.84 8.63
C ARG A 66 4.95 -13.98 7.20
N GLY A 67 5.64 -15.08 6.94
CA GLY A 67 6.25 -15.33 5.62
C GLY A 67 7.35 -14.33 5.32
N THR A 68 7.15 -13.51 4.29
CA THR A 68 8.10 -12.45 3.89
C THR A 68 7.74 -11.09 4.47
N ASP A 69 6.59 -10.95 5.14
CA ASP A 69 6.24 -9.70 5.80
C ASP A 69 7.16 -9.50 7.00
N LYS A 70 7.71 -8.30 7.12
CA LYS A 70 8.58 -7.92 8.23
C LYS A 70 8.33 -6.45 8.55
N HIS A 71 8.10 -6.17 9.84
CA HIS A 71 8.17 -4.81 10.35
C HIS A 71 9.60 -4.26 10.22
N SER A 72 9.71 -2.96 9.99
CA SER A 72 10.97 -2.24 10.10
C SER A 72 11.39 -2.15 11.57
N GLU A 73 12.60 -1.66 11.84
CA GLU A 73 13.04 -1.44 13.22
C GLU A 73 12.28 -0.31 13.94
N TRP A 74 11.44 0.47 13.23
CA TRP A 74 10.50 1.41 13.83
C TRP A 74 9.46 0.67 14.68
N GLY A 75 9.04 -0.51 14.23
CA GLY A 75 8.27 -1.47 15.01
C GLY A 75 6.80 -1.57 14.62
N ALA A 76 6.10 -2.50 15.28
CA ALA A 76 4.70 -2.80 15.01
C ALA A 76 3.76 -1.99 15.91
N GLY A 77 2.71 -1.41 15.33
CA GLY A 77 1.58 -0.85 16.10
C GLY A 77 0.58 -1.92 16.57
N ASP A 78 -0.34 -1.54 17.48
CA ASP A 78 -1.46 -2.40 17.94
C ASP A 78 -2.63 -2.42 16.93
N THR A 79 -2.35 -2.87 15.70
CA THR A 79 -3.35 -2.94 14.62
C THR A 79 -4.33 -4.08 14.88
N LYS A 80 -5.64 -3.80 14.77
CA LYS A 80 -6.72 -4.80 14.91
C LYS A 80 -7.54 -4.86 13.62
N GLU A 81 -8.38 -5.89 13.50
CA GLU A 81 -9.21 -6.06 12.29
C GLU A 81 -10.11 -4.86 11.98
N LYS A 82 -10.59 -4.16 13.02
CA LYS A 82 -11.39 -2.93 12.86
C LYS A 82 -10.59 -1.75 12.25
N ASP A 83 -9.27 -1.83 12.28
CA ASP A 83 -8.35 -0.80 11.81
C ASP A 83 -7.91 -1.07 10.36
N LEU A 84 -8.29 -2.23 9.79
CA LEU A 84 -7.98 -2.58 8.40
C LEU A 84 -8.61 -1.56 7.44
N PHE A 85 -7.81 -1.17 6.44
CA PHE A 85 -8.17 -0.18 5.43
C PHE A 85 -8.14 -0.83 4.04
N PRO A 86 -9.15 -1.64 3.68
CA PRO A 86 -9.17 -2.32 2.38
C PRO A 86 -9.28 -1.30 1.24
N HIS A 87 -8.21 -1.16 0.47
CA HIS A 87 -8.16 -0.23 -0.66
C HIS A 87 -7.09 -0.66 -1.67
N TYR A 88 -7.35 -0.49 -2.97
CA TYR A 88 -6.42 -0.89 -4.04
C TYR A 88 -5.05 -0.18 -4.02
N TYR A 89 -4.91 0.85 -3.19
CA TYR A 89 -3.84 1.84 -3.32
C TYR A 89 -2.49 1.27 -2.86
N ASN A 90 -2.48 0.34 -1.89
CA ASN A 90 -1.30 -0.43 -1.53
C ASN A 90 -0.71 -1.14 -2.77
N ASP A 91 -1.49 -2.04 -3.38
CA ASP A 91 -1.00 -2.85 -4.51
C ASP A 91 -0.66 -2.03 -5.74
N PHE A 92 -1.42 -0.97 -6.02
CA PHE A 92 -1.13 -0.04 -7.11
C PHE A 92 0.24 0.64 -6.96
N ILE A 93 0.53 1.19 -5.79
CA ILE A 93 1.82 1.84 -5.54
C ILE A 93 2.96 0.83 -5.51
N MET A 94 2.76 -0.30 -4.82
CA MET A 94 3.75 -1.37 -4.81
C MET A 94 4.09 -1.83 -6.22
N ARG A 95 3.10 -1.97 -7.11
CA ARG A 95 3.33 -2.38 -8.49
C ARG A 95 4.21 -1.39 -9.26
N ILE A 96 3.91 -0.09 -9.16
CA ILE A 96 4.69 0.96 -9.83
C ILE A 96 6.14 0.95 -9.33
N CYS A 97 6.35 0.90 -8.02
CA CYS A 97 7.69 0.86 -7.47
C CYS A 97 8.43 -0.43 -7.82
N LYS A 98 7.77 -1.60 -7.86
CA LYS A 98 8.36 -2.86 -8.33
C LYS A 98 8.83 -2.76 -9.78
N ASP A 99 8.01 -2.19 -10.66
CA ASP A 99 8.34 -2.06 -12.07
C ASP A 99 9.53 -1.09 -12.27
N GLN A 100 9.55 0.03 -11.55
CA GLN A 100 10.69 0.95 -11.54
C GLN A 100 11.95 0.28 -10.96
N GLY A 101 11.81 -0.44 -9.85
CA GLY A 101 12.90 -1.18 -9.22
C GLY A 101 13.52 -2.21 -10.17
N LYS A 102 12.68 -2.96 -10.89
CA LYS A 102 13.14 -3.90 -11.93
C LYS A 102 13.85 -3.19 -13.08
N HIS A 103 13.32 -2.07 -13.55
CA HIS A 103 13.91 -1.29 -14.64
C HIS A 103 15.28 -0.70 -14.25
N ALA A 104 15.35 -0.07 -13.08
CA ALA A 104 16.53 0.63 -12.59
C ALA A 104 17.52 -0.26 -11.83
N LYS A 105 17.20 -1.55 -11.62
CA LYS A 105 17.92 -2.48 -10.73
C LYS A 105 18.05 -1.92 -9.32
N TRP A 106 16.96 -1.35 -8.81
CA TRP A 106 16.83 -0.76 -7.49
C TRP A 106 15.95 -1.64 -6.59
N THR A 107 16.41 -1.91 -5.38
CA THR A 107 15.71 -2.76 -4.42
C THR A 107 14.52 -2.02 -3.82
N VAL A 108 13.33 -2.62 -3.94
CA VAL A 108 12.08 -2.09 -3.39
C VAL A 108 11.47 -3.12 -2.46
N ASN A 109 11.39 -2.77 -1.18
CA ASN A 109 10.80 -3.57 -0.13
C ASN A 109 9.49 -2.94 0.37
N TYR A 110 8.79 -3.66 1.25
CA TYR A 110 7.52 -3.23 1.84
C TYR A 110 7.50 -3.68 3.29
N ASN A 111 6.87 -2.90 4.14
CA ASN A 111 6.58 -3.27 5.52
C ASN A 111 5.07 -3.17 5.80
N PRO A 112 4.54 -3.96 6.75
CA PRO A 112 3.20 -3.73 7.27
C PRO A 112 3.06 -2.33 7.88
N PHE A 113 1.83 -1.90 8.15
CA PHE A 113 1.56 -0.60 8.77
C PHE A 113 2.22 -0.47 10.15
N GLU A 114 2.86 0.68 10.39
CA GLU A 114 3.57 1.02 11.63
C GLU A 114 3.15 2.41 12.15
N GLY A 115 2.73 3.30 11.24
CA GLY A 115 2.41 4.69 11.50
C GLY A 115 3.66 5.54 11.72
N GLY A 116 3.45 6.77 12.14
CA GLY A 116 4.55 7.65 12.58
C GLY A 116 5.00 8.69 11.57
N SER A 117 4.41 8.74 10.37
CA SER A 117 4.67 9.81 9.38
C SER A 117 3.35 10.39 8.84
N ASP A 118 3.44 11.30 7.86
CA ASP A 118 2.36 12.10 7.28
C ASP A 118 1.26 11.31 6.56
N HIS A 119 1.43 10.00 6.34
CA HIS A 119 0.33 9.14 5.86
C HIS A 119 -0.73 8.90 6.95
N THR A 120 -0.34 9.00 8.23
CA THR A 120 -1.23 8.69 9.36
C THR A 120 -2.43 9.64 9.47
N PRO A 121 -2.28 10.98 9.33
CA PRO A 121 -3.44 11.88 9.32
C PRO A 121 -4.46 11.61 8.20
N PHE A 122 -4.03 11.13 7.03
CA PHE A 122 -4.97 10.74 5.97
C PHE A 122 -5.81 9.55 6.43
N LEU A 123 -5.17 8.50 6.93
CA LEU A 123 -5.84 7.30 7.42
C LEU A 123 -6.82 7.60 8.57
N GLN A 124 -6.44 8.47 9.51
CA GLN A 124 -7.32 8.91 10.61
C GLN A 124 -8.57 9.66 10.14
N ASN A 125 -8.58 10.17 8.90
CA ASN A 125 -9.72 10.85 8.29
C ASN A 125 -10.37 10.00 7.17
N ASN A 126 -10.13 8.69 7.17
CA ASN A 126 -10.64 7.74 6.19
C ASN A 126 -10.22 8.05 4.74
N ILE A 127 -9.04 8.62 4.55
CA ILE A 127 -8.45 8.86 3.24
C ILE A 127 -7.31 7.85 3.05
N PRO A 128 -7.26 7.09 1.94
CA PRO A 128 -6.16 6.16 1.69
C PRO A 128 -4.83 6.92 1.65
N GLY A 129 -3.88 6.49 2.49
CA GLY A 129 -2.58 7.14 2.61
C GLY A 129 -1.48 6.16 2.96
N LEU A 130 -0.38 6.16 2.21
CA LEU A 130 0.80 5.32 2.48
C LEU A 130 2.09 6.14 2.49
N LEU A 131 3.16 5.51 2.96
CA LEU A 131 4.48 6.13 3.11
C LEU A 131 5.51 5.43 2.22
N MET A 132 6.25 6.22 1.45
CA MET A 132 7.51 5.83 0.81
C MET A 132 8.67 6.40 1.60
N TRP A 133 9.62 5.55 1.97
CA TRP A 133 10.72 5.93 2.87
C TRP A 133 11.91 4.98 2.81
N HIS A 134 13.03 5.35 3.43
CA HIS A 134 14.18 4.47 3.66
C HIS A 134 14.37 4.22 5.15
N PHE A 135 14.40 2.94 5.53
CA PHE A 135 14.60 2.56 6.92
C PHE A 135 15.27 1.18 7.03
N THR A 136 16.04 0.86 8.09
CA THR A 136 16.58 1.81 9.10
C THR A 136 17.85 2.47 8.61
N ASP A 137 17.83 3.81 8.55
CA ASP A 137 19.01 4.63 8.29
C ASP A 137 19.82 4.80 9.58
N MET A 138 21.12 4.48 9.55
CA MET A 138 22.00 4.56 10.72
C MET A 138 22.33 5.99 11.17
N PHE A 139 22.07 7.00 10.34
CA PHE A 139 22.27 8.42 10.62
C PHE A 139 20.96 9.15 10.94
N TYR A 140 19.82 8.47 10.91
CA TYR A 140 18.51 9.00 11.28
C TYR A 140 18.55 9.76 12.62
N HIS A 141 18.04 11.00 12.63
CA HIS A 141 18.04 11.89 13.80
C HIS A 141 19.42 12.16 14.42
N THR A 142 20.49 12.16 13.61
CA THR A 142 21.84 12.52 14.06
C THR A 142 22.42 13.70 13.28
N ASP A 143 23.43 14.36 13.84
CA ASP A 143 24.21 15.40 13.14
C ASP A 143 25.00 14.88 11.93
N ASN A 144 25.00 13.57 11.67
CA ASN A 144 25.63 12.96 10.50
C ASN A 144 24.68 12.75 9.32
N ASP A 145 23.39 13.07 9.47
CA ASP A 145 22.46 13.17 8.36
C ASP A 145 22.81 14.42 7.51
N ARG A 146 23.55 14.19 6.42
CA ARG A 146 24.22 15.21 5.61
C ARG A 146 24.14 14.85 4.13
N LEU A 147 24.34 15.86 3.27
CA LEU A 147 24.22 15.72 1.80
C LEU A 147 25.09 14.63 1.17
N ASP A 148 26.21 14.23 1.79
CA ASP A 148 27.04 13.13 1.29
C ASP A 148 26.38 11.75 1.45
N LYS A 149 25.28 11.66 2.23
CA LYS A 149 24.41 10.47 2.39
C LYS A 149 23.25 10.43 1.42
N VAL A 150 23.11 11.43 0.54
CA VAL A 150 22.02 11.52 -0.43
C VAL A 150 22.45 10.95 -1.77
N SER A 151 21.60 10.10 -2.34
CA SER A 151 21.76 9.48 -3.65
C SER A 151 20.82 10.12 -4.68
N ALA A 152 21.40 10.79 -5.68
CA ALA A 152 20.64 11.34 -6.81
C ALA A 152 19.87 10.25 -7.58
N THR A 153 20.45 9.05 -7.70
CA THR A 153 19.80 7.90 -8.35
C THR A 153 18.59 7.42 -7.55
N THR A 154 18.70 7.36 -6.22
CA THR A 154 17.58 7.00 -5.34
C THR A 154 16.44 8.01 -5.49
N MET A 155 16.75 9.31 -5.36
CA MET A 155 15.75 10.37 -5.54
C MET A 155 15.08 10.32 -6.92
N GLN A 156 15.84 10.00 -7.97
CA GLN A 156 15.29 9.82 -9.31
C GLN A 156 14.29 8.66 -9.36
N ASN A 157 14.62 7.50 -8.77
CA ASN A 157 13.74 6.33 -8.76
C ASN A 157 12.45 6.59 -7.96
N VAL A 158 12.56 7.20 -6.78
CA VAL A 158 11.39 7.56 -5.98
C VAL A 158 10.55 8.61 -6.71
N GLY A 159 11.19 9.66 -7.25
CA GLY A 159 10.51 10.71 -8.00
C GLY A 159 9.75 10.19 -9.23
N ILE A 160 10.37 9.28 -10.01
CA ILE A 160 9.70 8.61 -11.14
C ILE A 160 8.51 7.79 -10.65
N SER A 161 8.66 7.03 -9.57
CA SER A 161 7.59 6.18 -9.03
C SER A 161 6.40 7.01 -8.52
N ALA A 162 6.67 8.02 -7.69
CA ALA A 162 5.66 8.90 -7.12
C ALA A 162 4.93 9.70 -8.20
N LEU A 163 5.65 10.28 -9.18
CA LEU A 163 5.02 11.01 -10.28
C LEU A 163 4.25 10.09 -11.22
N THR A 164 4.73 8.87 -11.49
CA THR A 164 3.98 7.90 -12.31
C THR A 164 2.65 7.58 -11.64
N ALA A 165 2.67 7.27 -10.34
CA ALA A 165 1.46 7.01 -9.58
C ALA A 165 0.50 8.20 -9.58
N ALA A 166 1.00 9.40 -9.27
CA ALA A 166 0.20 10.62 -9.24
C ALA A 166 -0.42 10.92 -10.62
N TYR A 167 0.38 10.90 -11.69
CA TYR A 167 -0.11 11.19 -13.04
C TYR A 167 -1.10 10.14 -13.56
N THR A 168 -0.92 8.86 -13.21
CA THR A 168 -1.91 7.83 -13.52
C THR A 168 -3.24 8.08 -12.80
N LEU A 169 -3.22 8.38 -11.50
CA LEU A 169 -4.44 8.60 -10.73
C LEU A 169 -5.21 9.87 -11.12
N VAL A 170 -4.50 10.98 -11.37
CA VAL A 170 -5.15 12.24 -11.75
C VAL A 170 -5.69 12.24 -13.18
N ASN A 171 -5.38 11.22 -13.98
CA ASN A 171 -5.88 11.03 -15.34
C ASN A 171 -6.61 9.69 -15.54
N ALA A 172 -6.96 8.99 -14.45
CA ALA A 172 -7.49 7.64 -14.53
C ALA A 172 -8.83 7.59 -15.28
N ASP A 173 -8.90 6.69 -16.26
CA ASP A 173 -10.06 6.37 -17.07
C ASP A 173 -10.54 4.92 -16.79
N ASP A 174 -11.49 4.44 -17.58
CA ASP A 174 -12.00 3.08 -17.44
C ASP A 174 -10.92 2.02 -17.73
N ASN A 175 -10.00 2.29 -18.66
CA ASN A 175 -8.89 1.38 -18.95
C ASN A 175 -7.92 1.28 -17.76
N THR A 176 -7.58 2.43 -17.16
CA THR A 176 -6.77 2.50 -15.94
C THR A 176 -7.45 1.75 -14.81
N SER A 177 -8.76 1.90 -14.66
CA SER A 177 -9.55 1.20 -13.63
C SER A 177 -9.52 -0.32 -13.84
N ILE A 178 -9.74 -0.79 -15.07
CA ILE A 178 -9.68 -2.23 -15.42
C ILE A 178 -8.26 -2.78 -15.23
N TYR A 179 -7.23 -1.99 -15.57
CA TYR A 179 -5.84 -2.36 -15.31
C TYR A 179 -5.60 -2.59 -13.82
N ILE A 180 -5.99 -1.63 -12.96
CA ILE A 180 -5.83 -1.75 -11.50
C ILE A 180 -6.65 -2.89 -10.92
N VAL A 181 -7.86 -3.16 -11.42
CA VAL A 181 -8.64 -4.36 -11.03
C VAL A 181 -7.83 -5.64 -11.24
N ASN A 182 -7.15 -5.77 -12.37
CA ASN A 182 -6.34 -6.94 -12.65
C ASN A 182 -5.10 -7.02 -11.75
N GLU A 183 -4.42 -5.89 -11.52
CA GLU A 183 -3.26 -5.85 -10.61
C GLU A 183 -3.64 -6.26 -9.18
N VAL A 184 -4.74 -5.74 -8.64
CA VAL A 184 -5.22 -6.09 -7.30
C VAL A 184 -5.65 -7.56 -7.24
N LYS A 185 -6.35 -8.06 -8.27
CA LYS A 185 -6.74 -9.47 -8.34
C LYS A 185 -5.52 -10.39 -8.36
N ASP A 186 -4.51 -10.08 -9.16
CA ASP A 186 -3.30 -10.90 -9.26
C ASP A 186 -2.50 -10.87 -7.95
N ALA A 187 -2.41 -9.70 -7.31
CA ALA A 187 -1.83 -9.57 -5.97
C ALA A 187 -2.60 -10.40 -4.92
N ALA A 188 -3.93 -10.37 -4.96
CA ALA A 188 -4.79 -11.15 -4.07
C ALA A 188 -4.58 -12.65 -4.21
N LEU A 189 -4.51 -13.16 -5.45
CA LEU A 189 -4.29 -14.58 -5.71
C LEU A 189 -2.91 -15.05 -5.23
N VAL A 190 -1.87 -14.25 -5.45
CA VAL A 190 -0.53 -14.52 -4.92
C VAL A 190 -0.57 -14.53 -3.39
N ARG A 191 -1.21 -13.53 -2.77
CA ARG A 191 -1.28 -13.44 -1.31
C ARG A 191 -2.03 -14.61 -0.71
N LEU A 192 -3.23 -14.94 -1.20
CA LEU A 192 -4.02 -16.07 -0.73
C LEU A 192 -3.25 -17.39 -0.84
N LYS A 193 -2.48 -17.58 -1.91
CA LYS A 193 -1.63 -18.77 -2.05
C LYS A 193 -0.55 -18.83 -0.98
N THR A 194 0.13 -17.71 -0.71
CA THR A 194 1.13 -17.59 0.37
C THR A 194 0.51 -17.91 1.72
N GLU A 195 -0.65 -17.30 2.03
CA GLU A 195 -1.35 -17.52 3.29
C GLU A 195 -1.80 -18.98 3.45
N TYR A 196 -2.29 -19.60 2.38
CA TYR A 196 -2.62 -21.02 2.38
C TYR A 196 -1.41 -21.92 2.66
N ASP A 197 -0.25 -21.62 2.05
CA ASP A 197 0.97 -22.40 2.31
C ASP A 197 1.48 -22.23 3.74
N LEU A 198 1.50 -21.00 4.26
CA LEU A 198 1.88 -20.71 5.63
C LEU A 198 0.93 -21.38 6.62
N SER A 199 -0.37 -21.36 6.33
CA SER A 199 -1.39 -22.01 7.15
C SER A 199 -1.15 -23.53 7.24
N LYS A 200 -0.84 -24.21 6.13
CA LYS A 200 -0.50 -25.65 6.19
C LYS A 200 0.70 -25.95 7.08
N VAL A 201 1.75 -25.11 7.01
CA VAL A 201 2.96 -25.26 7.85
C VAL A 201 2.61 -25.02 9.33
N ALA A 202 1.78 -24.02 9.61
CA ALA A 202 1.31 -23.72 10.96
C ALA A 202 0.48 -24.86 11.55
N LEU A 203 -0.45 -25.46 10.78
CA LEU A 203 -1.22 -26.62 11.21
C LEU A 203 -0.34 -27.84 11.51
N ALA A 204 0.65 -28.11 10.65
CA ALA A 204 1.62 -29.18 10.89
C ALA A 204 2.46 -28.95 12.16
N SER A 205 2.60 -27.69 12.57
CA SER A 205 3.27 -27.28 13.81
C SER A 205 2.34 -27.21 15.02
N GLY A 206 1.08 -27.63 14.89
CA GLY A 206 0.10 -27.71 15.98
C GLY A 206 -0.71 -26.43 16.23
N LYS A 207 -0.71 -25.45 15.32
CA LYS A 207 -1.56 -24.26 15.43
C LYS A 207 -3.04 -24.60 15.22
N ALA A 208 -3.92 -23.78 15.78
CA ALA A 208 -5.35 -24.03 15.75
C ALA A 208 -5.93 -23.81 14.36
N LYS A 209 -6.65 -24.81 13.86
CA LYS A 209 -7.28 -24.77 12.53
C LYS A 209 -8.19 -23.56 12.29
N ASN A 210 -8.95 -23.18 13.31
CA ASN A 210 -9.88 -22.05 13.21
C ASN A 210 -9.13 -20.72 13.06
N GLU A 211 -7.97 -20.55 13.71
CA GLU A 211 -7.16 -19.34 13.58
C GLU A 211 -6.60 -19.21 12.16
N GLU A 212 -6.04 -20.30 11.61
CA GLU A 212 -5.47 -20.28 10.25
C GLU A 212 -6.52 -20.06 9.16
N LYS A 213 -7.73 -20.61 9.33
CA LYS A 213 -8.86 -20.33 8.43
C LYS A 213 -9.28 -18.87 8.49
N HIS A 214 -9.37 -18.31 9.70
CA HIS A 214 -9.74 -16.91 9.90
C HIS A 214 -8.77 -15.95 9.19
N ILE A 215 -7.47 -16.22 9.22
CA ILE A 215 -6.48 -15.40 8.49
C ILE A 215 -6.76 -15.35 6.98
N ILE A 216 -7.09 -16.50 6.38
CA ILE A 216 -7.42 -16.58 4.95
C ILE A 216 -8.76 -15.90 4.64
N GLU A 217 -9.76 -16.05 5.52
CA GLU A 217 -11.05 -15.36 5.39
C GLU A 217 -10.88 -13.84 5.42
N VAL A 218 -10.07 -13.32 6.35
CA VAL A 218 -9.81 -11.88 6.48
C VAL A 218 -9.03 -11.35 5.27
N TRP A 219 -8.02 -12.07 4.77
CA TRP A 219 -7.34 -11.70 3.53
C TRP A 219 -8.25 -11.70 2.31
N GLY A 220 -9.10 -12.73 2.16
CA GLY A 220 -10.07 -12.81 1.08
C GLY A 220 -11.03 -11.61 1.10
N LYS A 221 -11.60 -11.33 2.27
CA LYS A 221 -12.49 -10.19 2.48
C LYS A 221 -11.79 -8.86 2.20
N TYR A 222 -10.58 -8.67 2.72
CA TYR A 222 -9.80 -7.45 2.51
C TYR A 222 -9.64 -7.12 1.02
N TYR A 223 -9.30 -8.12 0.19
CA TYR A 223 -9.11 -7.89 -1.25
C TYR A 223 -10.42 -7.68 -2.01
N VAL A 224 -11.51 -8.36 -1.64
CA VAL A 224 -12.84 -8.11 -2.23
C VAL A 224 -13.30 -6.68 -1.93
N ASP A 225 -13.15 -6.24 -0.68
CA ASP A 225 -13.46 -4.87 -0.28
C ASP A 225 -12.53 -3.87 -0.99
N ALA A 226 -11.23 -4.18 -1.13
CA ALA A 226 -10.28 -3.33 -1.85
C ALA A 226 -10.64 -3.16 -3.35
N LEU A 227 -11.08 -4.22 -4.03
CA LEU A 227 -11.56 -4.13 -5.41
C LEU A 227 -12.75 -3.18 -5.56
N SER A 228 -13.66 -3.16 -4.57
CA SER A 228 -14.83 -2.28 -4.61
C SER A 228 -14.46 -0.79 -4.62
N THR A 229 -13.31 -0.43 -4.02
CA THR A 229 -12.83 0.97 -3.98
C THR A 229 -12.39 1.51 -5.36
N ILE A 230 -12.26 0.66 -6.37
CA ILE A 230 -11.88 1.06 -7.74
C ILE A 230 -13.07 1.68 -8.50
N GLN A 231 -14.31 1.43 -8.08
CA GLN A 231 -15.53 1.85 -8.80
C GLN A 231 -15.57 3.36 -9.11
N GLY A 232 -15.00 4.21 -8.25
CA GLY A 232 -14.97 5.66 -8.38
C GLY A 232 -13.70 6.24 -9.00
N LEU A 233 -12.77 5.40 -9.46
CA LEU A 233 -11.47 5.86 -9.94
C LEU A 233 -11.54 6.56 -11.32
N SER A 234 -12.41 6.11 -12.22
CA SER A 234 -12.52 6.72 -13.55
C SER A 234 -13.21 8.09 -13.49
N ILE A 235 -12.65 9.09 -14.19
CA ILE A 235 -13.16 10.46 -14.20
C ILE A 235 -14.44 10.60 -15.04
N ASN A 236 -14.55 9.85 -16.14
CA ASN A 236 -15.66 9.89 -17.08
C ASN A 236 -16.23 8.48 -17.29
N ALA A 237 -16.62 7.83 -16.19
CA ALA A 237 -16.97 6.42 -16.20
C ALA A 237 -18.11 6.08 -17.17
N GLN A 238 -17.86 5.16 -18.12
CA GLN A 238 -18.91 4.36 -18.72
C GLN A 238 -19.15 3.16 -17.80
N ALA A 239 -19.87 3.41 -16.70
CA ALA A 239 -19.91 2.60 -15.47
C ALA A 239 -20.08 1.07 -15.64
N ASN A 240 -20.60 0.57 -16.76
CA ASN A 240 -20.95 -0.83 -16.93
C ASN A 240 -19.72 -1.77 -17.04
N ASN A 241 -18.63 -1.34 -17.67
CA ASN A 241 -17.48 -2.23 -17.92
C ASN A 241 -16.59 -2.41 -16.69
N VAL A 242 -16.32 -1.34 -15.94
CA VAL A 242 -15.51 -1.38 -14.72
C VAL A 242 -16.21 -2.21 -13.64
N SER A 243 -17.52 -2.01 -13.45
CA SER A 243 -18.31 -2.77 -12.47
C SER A 243 -18.29 -4.28 -12.75
N ALA A 244 -18.38 -4.67 -14.03
CA ALA A 244 -18.30 -6.07 -14.44
C ALA A 244 -16.91 -6.67 -14.17
N ALA A 245 -15.83 -5.92 -14.44
CA ALA A 245 -14.47 -6.35 -14.14
C ALA A 245 -14.25 -6.54 -12.64
N ILE A 246 -14.70 -5.58 -11.81
CA ILE A 246 -14.64 -5.65 -10.33
C ILE A 246 -15.36 -6.91 -9.85
N LYS A 247 -16.61 -7.13 -10.31
CA LYS A 247 -17.38 -8.30 -9.92
C LYS A 247 -16.69 -9.60 -10.30
N SER A 248 -16.21 -9.71 -11.55
CA SER A 248 -15.51 -10.92 -12.00
C SER A 248 -14.25 -11.20 -11.19
N ALA A 249 -13.50 -10.16 -10.81
CA ALA A 249 -12.31 -10.30 -9.97
C ALA A 249 -12.68 -10.72 -8.54
N ALA A 250 -13.71 -10.12 -7.94
CA ALA A 250 -14.21 -10.48 -6.62
C ALA A 250 -14.70 -11.94 -6.58
N ASP A 251 -15.52 -12.36 -7.55
CA ASP A 251 -16.00 -13.74 -7.66
C ASP A 251 -14.83 -14.74 -7.76
N THR A 252 -13.75 -14.37 -8.44
CA THR A 252 -12.53 -15.20 -8.55
C THR A 252 -11.81 -15.32 -7.21
N ILE A 253 -11.66 -14.21 -6.47
CA ILE A 253 -11.03 -14.19 -5.14
C ILE A 253 -11.87 -14.99 -4.14
N ASP A 254 -13.18 -14.79 -4.12
CA ASP A 254 -14.10 -15.54 -3.23
C ASP A 254 -14.05 -17.05 -3.49
N ALA A 255 -14.07 -17.45 -4.77
CA ALA A 255 -13.94 -18.85 -5.15
C ALA A 255 -12.59 -19.44 -4.69
N GLN A 256 -11.50 -18.70 -4.85
CA GLN A 256 -10.17 -19.14 -4.43
C GLN A 256 -10.03 -19.22 -2.90
N THR A 257 -10.55 -18.24 -2.18
CA THR A 257 -10.64 -18.21 -0.71
C THR A 257 -11.40 -19.43 -0.21
N LYS A 258 -12.62 -19.67 -0.71
CA LYS A 258 -13.44 -20.82 -0.34
C LYS A 258 -12.72 -22.15 -0.58
N LYS A 259 -12.07 -22.30 -1.73
CA LYS A 259 -11.28 -23.50 -2.04
C LYS A 259 -10.18 -23.73 -1.01
N TYR A 260 -9.40 -22.71 -0.65
CA TYR A 260 -8.35 -22.87 0.35
C TYR A 260 -8.88 -23.20 1.75
N LEU A 261 -10.03 -22.65 2.13
CA LEU A 261 -10.70 -22.98 3.41
C LEU A 261 -11.21 -24.42 3.45
N GLU A 262 -11.68 -24.95 2.33
CA GLU A 262 -12.11 -26.36 2.19
C GLU A 262 -10.90 -27.31 2.20
N ASP A 263 -9.81 -26.93 1.54
CA ASP A 263 -8.58 -27.72 1.42
C ASP A 263 -7.76 -27.76 2.72
N LEU A 264 -7.88 -26.76 3.59
CA LEU A 264 -7.32 -26.76 4.95
C LEU A 264 -8.05 -27.79 5.82
N LYS A 265 -7.54 -29.03 5.81
CA LYS A 265 -7.97 -30.15 6.64
C LYS A 265 -7.23 -30.22 7.96
#